data_AF-A0A7X6ICV8-F1
#
_entry.id   AF-A0A7X6ICV8-F1
#
_cell.length_a   1.000
_cell.length_b   1.000
_cell.length_c   1.000
_cell.angle_alpha   90.00
_cell.angle_beta   90.00
_cell.angle_gamma   90.00
#
_symmetry.space_group_name_H-M   'P 1'
#
loop_
_entity.id
_entity.type
_entity.pdbx_description
1 polymer ?
#
loop_
_entity_poly.entity_id
_entity_poly.type
_entity_poly.pdbx_seq_one_letter_code
_entity_poly.pdbx_strand_id
1 'polypeptide(L)'
;MYFRPNPEGLARFKASLTQVERVLGVVALDLYAADLNFVFGEADSREGVAVVSVARLKPEFYGLPPDDALLHLRLLKEAVHELGHTYGLGHCPDLTCVMHFSNELKETDQKGESFCPECALLWTVARAL
;
A
#
# COMPACT_ATOMS: atom_id res chain seq x y z
N MET A 1 -14.24 -15.08 -0.38
CA MET A 1 -14.31 -14.57 1.00
C MET A 1 -13.56 -13.25 0.97
N TYR A 2 -14.26 -12.11 1.11
CA TYR A 2 -13.71 -10.77 0.85
C TYR A 2 -13.47 -10.06 2.18
N PHE A 3 -12.37 -9.31 2.29
CA PHE A 3 -12.11 -8.47 3.46
C PHE A 3 -12.31 -7.00 3.08
N ARG A 4 -13.18 -6.31 3.81
CA ARG A 4 -13.28 -4.85 3.74
C ARG A 4 -12.35 -4.27 4.81
N PRO A 5 -11.34 -3.47 4.46
CA PRO A 5 -10.63 -2.70 5.45
C PRO A 5 -11.64 -1.85 6.26
N ASN A 6 -11.57 -1.94 7.59
CA ASN A 6 -12.29 -1.04 8.48
C ASN A 6 -11.24 -0.15 9.17
N PRO A 7 -11.19 1.16 8.87
CA PRO A 7 -10.28 2.09 9.51
C PRO A 7 -10.34 2.04 11.04
N GLU A 8 -11.53 1.89 11.62
CA GLU A 8 -11.71 1.78 13.08
C GLU A 8 -11.08 0.48 13.63
N GLY A 9 -11.13 -0.62 12.87
CA GLY A 9 -10.53 -1.89 13.26
C GLY A 9 -9.01 -1.82 13.28
N LEU A 10 -8.42 -1.16 12.28
CA LEU A 10 -6.97 -0.92 12.20
C LEU A 10 -6.49 0.01 13.33
N ALA A 11 -7.23 1.08 13.62
CA ALA A 11 -6.93 1.99 14.73
C ALA A 11 -6.95 1.27 16.09
N ARG A 12 -7.95 0.42 16.34
CA ARG A 12 -8.03 -0.41 17.57
C ARG A 12 -6.84 -1.37 17.70
N PHE A 13 -6.41 -1.99 16.60
CA PHE A 13 -5.23 -2.84 16.60
C PHE A 13 -3.97 -2.03 16.93
N LYS A 14 -3.77 -0.86 16.31
CA LYS A 14 -2.66 0.03 16.65
C LYS A 14 -2.66 0.44 18.12
N ALA A 15 -3.81 0.77 18.70
CA ALA A 15 -3.93 1.13 20.12
C ALA A 15 -3.52 -0.02 21.08
N SER A 16 -3.57 -1.27 20.62
CA SER A 16 -3.07 -2.43 21.37
C SER A 16 -1.53 -2.59 21.32
N LEU A 17 -0.87 -1.89 20.40
CA LEU A 17 0.58 -1.88 20.24
C LEU A 17 1.17 -0.65 20.93
N THR A 18 1.93 -0.84 22.02
CA THR A 18 2.64 0.27 22.64
C THR A 18 3.86 0.66 21.81
N GLN A 19 4.06 1.95 21.53
CA GLN A 19 5.24 2.56 20.88
C GLN A 19 5.41 2.36 19.36
N VAL A 20 4.33 2.18 18.59
CA VAL A 20 4.41 2.14 17.11
C VAL A 20 3.97 3.45 16.46
N GLU A 21 4.81 3.99 15.58
CA GLU A 21 4.53 5.22 14.82
C GLU A 21 3.48 4.97 13.73
N ARG A 22 3.64 3.87 12.98
CA ARG A 22 2.77 3.43 11.88
C ARG A 22 2.57 1.91 11.93
N VAL A 23 1.45 1.45 11.40
CA VAL A 23 1.14 0.02 11.29
C VAL A 23 0.82 -0.31 9.84
N LEU A 24 1.44 -1.37 9.31
CA LEU A 24 1.10 -1.95 8.02
C LEU A 24 0.62 -3.39 8.23
N GLY A 25 -0.65 -3.64 7.96
CA GLY A 25 -1.19 -5.00 7.87
C GLY A 25 -0.87 -5.62 6.53
N VAL A 26 -0.48 -6.89 6.51
CA VAL A 26 -0.33 -7.67 5.27
C VAL A 26 -1.29 -8.84 5.32
N VAL A 27 -2.17 -8.96 4.33
CA VAL A 27 -3.23 -9.97 4.31
C VAL A 27 -3.19 -10.80 3.03
N ALA A 28 -3.64 -12.07 3.13
CA ALA A 28 -3.78 -12.96 1.98
C ALA A 28 -5.19 -12.95 1.37
N LEU A 29 -6.07 -12.08 1.85
CA LEU A 29 -7.45 -11.94 1.39
C LEU A 29 -7.57 -10.78 0.41
N ASP A 30 -8.48 -10.91 -0.56
CA ASP A 30 -8.78 -9.84 -1.50
C ASP A 30 -9.45 -8.65 -0.80
N LEU A 31 -9.06 -7.43 -1.19
CA LEU A 31 -9.53 -6.17 -0.60
C LEU A 31 -10.42 -5.41 -1.56
N TYR A 32 -11.35 -4.66 -1.00
CA TYR A 32 -12.21 -3.74 -1.73
C TYR A 32 -12.44 -2.45 -0.96
N ALA A 33 -12.55 -1.36 -1.69
CA ALA A 33 -12.98 -0.05 -1.20
C ALA A 33 -14.30 0.34 -1.89
N ALA A 34 -14.99 1.36 -1.37
CA ALA A 34 -16.15 1.90 -2.07
C ALA A 34 -15.72 2.38 -3.48
N ASP A 35 -16.57 2.13 -4.48
CA ASP A 35 -16.38 2.55 -5.88
C ASP A 35 -15.27 1.84 -6.68
N LEU A 36 -14.57 0.86 -6.11
CA LEU A 36 -13.56 0.05 -6.80
C LEU A 36 -13.86 -1.45 -6.73
N ASN A 37 -13.55 -2.16 -7.83
CA ASN A 37 -13.73 -3.61 -7.90
C ASN A 37 -12.76 -4.38 -6.98
N PHE A 38 -11.61 -3.77 -6.69
CA PHE A 38 -10.62 -4.23 -5.71
C PHE A 38 -9.62 -3.10 -5.41
N VAL A 39 -8.81 -3.30 -4.37
CA VAL A 39 -7.62 -2.47 -4.11
C VAL A 39 -6.44 -3.36 -3.75
N PHE A 40 -5.21 -2.91 -4.03
CA PHE A 40 -4.00 -3.58 -3.54
C PHE A 40 -3.72 -3.27 -2.07
N GLY A 41 -4.09 -2.06 -1.64
CA GLY A 41 -4.01 -1.63 -0.26
C GLY A 41 -4.94 -0.46 0.03
N GLU A 42 -4.97 -0.06 1.29
CA GLU A 42 -5.65 1.16 1.74
C GLU A 42 -4.95 1.70 3.00
N ALA A 43 -4.89 3.01 3.11
CA ALA A 43 -4.29 3.71 4.24
C ALA A 43 -5.26 4.73 4.86
N ASP A 44 -5.30 4.75 6.19
CA ASP A 44 -5.83 5.85 6.97
C ASP A 44 -4.66 6.70 7.48
N SER A 45 -4.50 7.87 6.86
CA SER A 45 -3.43 8.80 7.18
C SER A 45 -3.58 9.47 8.55
N ARG A 46 -4.80 9.57 9.08
CA ARG A 46 -5.06 10.17 10.40
C ARG A 46 -4.66 9.23 11.51
N GLU A 47 -5.02 7.97 11.37
CA GLU A 47 -4.71 6.92 12.35
C GLU A 47 -3.30 6.35 12.15
N GLY A 48 -2.66 6.63 11.00
CA GLY A 48 -1.32 6.15 10.67
C GLY A 48 -1.29 4.63 10.56
N VAL A 49 -2.27 4.07 9.87
CA VAL A 49 -2.45 2.63 9.66
C VAL A 49 -2.70 2.37 8.19
N ALA A 50 -2.18 1.26 7.69
CA ALA A 50 -2.33 0.82 6.32
C ALA A 50 -2.54 -0.69 6.27
N VAL A 51 -3.11 -1.18 5.17
CA VAL A 51 -3.19 -2.60 4.85
C VAL A 51 -2.82 -2.82 3.39
N VAL A 52 -2.08 -3.89 3.09
CA VAL A 52 -1.80 -4.36 1.74
C VAL A 52 -2.20 -5.83 1.62
N SER A 53 -2.77 -6.19 0.47
CA SER A 53 -3.10 -7.57 0.13
C SER A 53 -2.12 -8.17 -0.85
N VAL A 54 -1.65 -9.37 -0.54
CA VAL A 54 -0.85 -10.17 -1.47
C VAL A 54 -1.70 -10.96 -2.46
N ALA A 55 -3.03 -11.00 -2.29
CA ALA A 55 -3.91 -11.88 -3.05
C ALA A 55 -3.78 -11.66 -4.56
N ARG A 56 -3.81 -10.39 -4.99
CA ARG A 56 -3.68 -9.98 -6.40
C ARG A 56 -2.26 -9.60 -6.81
N LEU A 57 -1.28 -9.66 -5.91
CA LEU A 57 0.12 -9.43 -6.27
C LEU A 57 0.81 -10.72 -6.77
N LYS A 58 0.25 -11.87 -6.39
CA LYS A 58 0.68 -13.21 -6.78
C LYS A 58 0.41 -13.47 -8.27
N PRO A 59 1.44 -13.83 -9.07
CA PRO A 59 1.25 -14.29 -10.45
C PRO A 59 0.20 -15.40 -10.58
N GLU A 60 0.11 -16.28 -9.58
CA GLU A 60 -0.82 -17.42 -9.54
C GLU A 60 -2.29 -16.98 -9.55
N PHE A 61 -2.60 -15.78 -9.05
CA PHE A 61 -3.95 -15.20 -9.14
C PHE A 61 -4.41 -15.05 -10.60
N TYR A 62 -3.44 -14.88 -11.51
CA TYR A 62 -3.65 -14.71 -12.95
C TYR A 62 -3.31 -15.97 -13.76
N GLY A 63 -3.17 -17.12 -13.09
CA GLY A 63 -2.85 -18.40 -13.74
C GLY A 63 -1.41 -18.52 -14.24
N LEU A 64 -0.51 -17.66 -13.76
CA LEU A 64 0.92 -17.73 -14.08
C LEU A 64 1.68 -18.58 -13.03
N PRO A 65 2.88 -19.11 -13.37
CA PRO A 65 3.73 -19.79 -12.40
C PRO A 65 4.12 -18.88 -11.23
N PRO A 66 4.37 -19.45 -10.03
CA PRO A 66 4.88 -18.68 -8.90
C PRO A 66 6.20 -17.99 -9.23
N ASP A 67 6.33 -16.75 -8.76
CA ASP A 67 7.56 -15.96 -8.84
C ASP A 67 7.68 -15.13 -7.55
N ASP A 68 8.44 -15.65 -6.59
CA ASP A 68 8.63 -15.03 -5.28
C ASP A 68 9.35 -13.68 -5.38
N ALA A 69 10.26 -13.52 -6.35
CA ALA A 69 10.98 -12.27 -6.54
C ALA A 69 10.03 -11.17 -7.03
N LEU A 70 9.17 -11.50 -7.99
CA LEU A 70 8.16 -10.58 -8.49
C LEU A 70 7.09 -10.26 -7.42
N LEU A 71 6.67 -11.26 -6.64
CA LEU A 71 5.75 -11.05 -5.51
C LEU A 71 6.36 -10.08 -4.47
N HIS A 72 7.62 -10.29 -4.07
CA HIS A 72 8.29 -9.42 -3.12
C HIS A 72 8.45 -7.99 -3.65
N LEU A 73 8.80 -7.84 -4.92
CA LEU A 73 8.92 -6.51 -5.55
C LEU A 73 7.57 -5.78 -5.57
N ARG A 74 6.49 -6.46 -5.96
CA ARG A 74 5.14 -5.89 -5.95
C ARG A 74 4.70 -5.52 -4.54
N LEU A 75 4.92 -6.39 -3.57
CA LEU A 75 4.60 -6.13 -2.17
C LEU A 75 5.39 -4.94 -1.63
N LEU A 76 6.68 -4.81 -1.97
CA LEU A 76 7.49 -3.66 -1.59
C LEU A 76 6.88 -2.36 -2.13
N LYS A 77 6.53 -2.31 -3.43
CA LYS A 77 5.94 -1.12 -4.04
C LYS A 77 4.64 -0.69 -3.37
N GLU A 78 3.71 -1.63 -3.16
CA GLU A 78 2.42 -1.31 -2.53
C GLU A 78 2.58 -1.00 -1.04
N ALA A 79 3.48 -1.69 -0.32
CA ALA A 79 3.78 -1.37 1.08
C ALA A 79 4.34 0.05 1.25
N VAL A 80 5.27 0.45 0.38
CA VAL A 80 5.84 1.81 0.40
C VAL A 80 4.81 2.85 -0.01
N HIS A 81 3.96 2.54 -1.00
CA HIS A 81 2.84 3.39 -1.42
C HIS A 81 1.89 3.69 -0.25
N GLU A 82 1.37 2.64 0.39
CA GLU A 82 0.41 2.80 1.49
C GLU A 82 1.05 3.46 2.72
N LEU A 83 2.31 3.12 3.05
CA LEU A 83 3.03 3.83 4.10
C LEU A 83 3.23 5.31 3.75
N GLY A 84 3.50 5.64 2.49
CA GLY A 84 3.56 7.01 2.00
C GLY A 84 2.27 7.77 2.31
N HIS A 85 1.10 7.17 2.07
CA HIS A 85 -0.18 7.74 2.49
C HIS A 85 -0.27 7.96 4.00
N THR A 86 0.23 7.03 4.82
CA THR A 86 0.28 7.24 6.28
C THR A 86 1.22 8.38 6.72
N TYR A 87 2.14 8.80 5.85
CA TYR A 87 2.99 9.99 6.02
C TYR A 87 2.40 11.25 5.37
N GLY A 88 1.16 11.19 4.90
CA GLY A 88 0.46 12.35 4.33
C GLY A 88 0.75 12.62 2.86
N LEU A 89 1.44 11.72 2.15
CA LEU A 89 1.64 11.85 0.71
C LEU A 89 0.34 11.48 -0.02
N GLY A 90 -0.02 12.26 -1.04
CA GLY A 90 -1.08 11.89 -1.98
C GLY A 90 -0.57 11.06 -3.15
N HIS A 91 -1.45 10.74 -4.10
CA HIS A 91 -1.03 10.13 -5.37
C HIS A 91 -0.14 11.07 -6.19
N CYS A 92 0.83 10.50 -6.89
CA CYS A 92 1.77 11.22 -7.73
C CYS A 92 1.46 10.99 -9.23
N PRO A 93 1.50 12.04 -10.07
CA PRO A 93 1.30 11.89 -11.52
C PRO A 93 2.52 11.28 -12.23
N ASP A 94 3.69 11.24 -11.59
CA ASP A 94 4.88 10.58 -12.13
C ASP A 94 4.70 9.06 -12.12
N LEU A 95 4.61 8.46 -13.31
CA LEU A 95 4.40 7.02 -13.51
C LEU A 95 5.52 6.16 -12.91
N THR A 96 6.70 6.73 -12.68
CA THR A 96 7.85 6.02 -12.11
C THR A 96 7.93 6.15 -10.59
N CYS A 97 7.14 7.04 -9.98
CA CYS A 97 7.09 7.22 -8.54
C CYS A 97 6.31 6.09 -7.88
N VAL A 98 6.79 5.60 -6.73
CA VAL A 98 6.06 4.61 -5.92
C VAL A 98 4.68 5.10 -5.46
N MET A 99 4.49 6.43 -5.34
CA MET A 99 3.19 7.05 -5.05
C MET A 99 2.25 7.16 -6.26
N HIS A 100 2.61 6.62 -7.42
CA HIS A 100 1.69 6.51 -8.55
C HIS A 100 0.55 5.54 -8.21
N PHE A 101 -0.69 5.97 -8.46
CA PHE A 101 -1.88 5.16 -8.25
C PHE A 101 -1.93 4.00 -9.24
N SER A 102 -2.36 2.82 -8.79
CA SER A 102 -2.44 1.62 -9.62
C SER A 102 -3.82 0.97 -9.49
N ASN A 103 -4.61 1.04 -10.55
CA ASN A 103 -5.88 0.32 -10.68
C ASN A 103 -5.69 -1.10 -11.23
N GLU A 104 -4.61 -1.32 -11.96
CA GLU A 104 -4.25 -2.60 -12.55
C GLU A 104 -2.85 -3.05 -12.13
N LEU A 105 -2.62 -4.36 -12.06
CA LEU A 105 -1.31 -4.92 -11.66
C LEU A 105 -0.17 -4.46 -12.56
N LYS A 106 -0.47 -4.24 -13.85
CA LYS A 106 0.51 -3.75 -14.82
C LYS A 106 1.05 -2.37 -14.44
N GLU A 107 0.24 -1.52 -13.82
CA GLU A 107 0.67 -0.19 -13.36
C GLU A 107 1.60 -0.31 -12.14
N THR A 108 1.32 -1.23 -11.22
CA THR A 108 2.25 -1.61 -10.13
C THR A 108 3.57 -2.15 -10.69
N ASP A 109 3.52 -2.95 -11.76
CA ASP A 109 4.75 -3.45 -12.41
C ASP A 109 5.56 -2.33 -13.07
N GLN A 110 4.88 -1.30 -13.60
CA GLN A 110 5.51 -0.15 -14.27
C GLN A 110 6.13 0.87 -13.32
N LYS A 111 5.48 1.16 -12.17
CA LYS A 111 6.00 2.16 -11.23
C LYS A 111 7.28 1.70 -10.56
N GLY A 112 8.14 2.64 -10.16
CA GLY A 112 9.33 2.34 -9.38
C GLY A 112 9.00 1.99 -7.93
N GLU A 113 10.00 1.47 -7.21
CA GLU A 113 9.91 1.22 -5.76
C GLU A 113 10.29 2.44 -4.90
N SER A 114 10.77 3.50 -5.54
CA SER A 114 11.28 4.71 -4.89
C SER A 114 10.35 5.91 -5.08
N PHE A 115 10.41 6.85 -4.14
CA PHE A 115 9.82 8.17 -4.33
C PHE A 115 10.56 8.93 -5.44
N CYS A 116 9.82 9.69 -6.25
CA CYS A 116 10.42 10.74 -7.08
C CYS A 116 11.01 11.86 -6.18
N PRO A 117 11.85 12.76 -6.72
CA PRO A 117 12.47 13.82 -5.92
C PRO A 117 11.49 14.68 -5.11
N GLU A 118 10.30 14.96 -5.67
CA GLU A 118 9.26 15.75 -5.01
C GLU A 118 8.64 15.00 -3.82
N CYS A 119 8.20 13.75 -4.02
CA CYS A 119 7.67 12.93 -2.94
C CYS A 119 8.72 12.64 -1.86
N ALA A 120 10.00 12.48 -2.22
CA ALA A 120 11.08 12.28 -1.28
C ALA A 120 11.30 13.51 -0.37
N LEU A 121 11.19 14.71 -0.95
CA LEU A 121 11.25 15.96 -0.20
C LEU A 121 10.06 16.08 0.77
N LEU A 122 8.83 15.85 0.28
CA LEU A 122 7.61 15.87 1.11
C LEU A 122 7.67 14.87 2.25
N TRP A 123 8.14 13.65 1.98
CA TRP A 123 8.33 12.60 2.99
C TRP A 123 9.33 13.00 4.06
N THR A 124 10.44 13.65 3.68
CA THR A 124 11.46 14.13 4.62
C THR A 124 10.88 15.16 5.58
N VAL A 125 10.03 16.07 5.09
CA VAL A 125 9.35 17.07 5.91
C VAL A 125 8.30 16.41 6.82
N ALA A 126 7.52 15.47 6.29
CA ALA A 126 6.46 14.80 7.05
C ALA A 126 6.98 13.95 8.23
N ARG A 127 8.19 13.40 8.13
CA ARG A 127 8.82 12.64 9.23
C ARG A 127 9.44 13.48 10.34
N ALA A 128 9.60 14.78 10.12
CA ALA A 128 10.22 15.69 11.09
C ALA A 128 9.22 16.34 12.06
N LEU A 129 7.93 16.02 11.93
CA LEU A 129 6.80 16.50 12.73
C LEU A 129 6.25 15.37 13.60
#